data_AF-J9FH10-F1
#
_entry.id   AF-J9FH10-F1
#
_cell.length_a   1.000
_cell.length_b   1.000
_cell.length_c   1.000
_cell.angle_alpha   90.00
_cell.angle_beta   90.00
_cell.angle_gamma   90.00
#
_symmetry.space_group_name_H-M   'P 1'
#
loop_
_entity.id
_entity.type
_entity.pdbx_description
1 polymer ?
#
loop_
_entity_poly.entity_id
_entity_poly.type
_entity_poly.pdbx_seq_one_letter_code
_entity_poly.pdbx_strand_id
1 'polypeptide(L)' 'MYFIDSHSHLNSDAFDEDRDEVIARMKAAGMVAAMVVGCEMDDLPKVESLLANHPGFLFGAWALHPEYPDH' A
#
# COMPACT_ATOMS: atom_id res chain seq x y z
N MET A 1 11.93 -10.81 16.40
CA MET A 1 11.52 -11.26 15.06
C MET A 1 10.96 -10.04 14.34
N TYR A 2 11.23 -9.88 13.05
CA TYR A 2 10.74 -8.75 12.26
C TYR A 2 9.63 -9.22 11.32
N PHE A 3 8.56 -8.44 11.21
CA PHE A 3 7.43 -8.73 10.32
C PHE A 3 7.37 -7.69 9.20
N ILE A 4 7.21 -8.18 7.97
CA ILE A 4 7.01 -7.36 6.79
C ILE A 4 5.74 -7.87 6.12
N ASP A 5 4.79 -6.98 5.86
CA ASP A 5 3.68 -7.30 4.98
C ASP A 5 4.18 -7.24 3.53
N SER A 6 4.33 -8.40 2.90
CA SER A 6 4.89 -8.50 1.56
C SER A 6 3.94 -8.01 0.47
N HIS A 7 2.64 -7.87 0.76
CA HIS A 7 1.63 -7.50 -0.24
C HIS A 7 0.37 -6.96 0.42
N SER A 8 0.05 -5.69 0.17
CA SER A 8 -1.18 -5.06 0.65
C SER A 8 -1.79 -4.12 -0.41
N HIS A 9 -3.12 -4.01 -0.39
CA HIS A 9 -3.89 -3.02 -1.15
C HIS A 9 -4.32 -1.87 -0.24
N LEU A 10 -3.39 -1.29 0.51
CA LEU A 10 -3.68 -0.13 1.38
C LEU A 10 -4.17 1.10 0.58
N ASN A 11 -3.90 1.15 -0.72
CA ASN A 11 -4.44 2.13 -1.66
C ASN A 11 -5.93 1.92 -2.01
N SER A 12 -6.55 0.82 -1.57
CA SER A 12 -7.97 0.56 -1.80
C SER A 12 -8.86 1.56 -1.07
N ASP A 13 -9.97 1.92 -1.72
CA ASP A 13 -11.01 2.81 -1.17
C ASP A 13 -11.68 2.23 0.09
N ALA A 14 -11.59 0.90 0.28
CA ALA A 14 -12.08 0.24 1.50
C ALA A 14 -11.39 0.74 2.78
N PHE A 15 -10.22 1.38 2.65
CA PHE A 15 -9.48 1.97 3.76
C PHE A 15 -9.58 3.49 3.82
N ASP A 16 -10.32 4.18 2.94
CA ASP A 16 -10.32 5.64 2.89
C ASP A 16 -10.72 6.32 4.21
N GLU A 17 -11.61 5.70 4.98
CA GLU A 17 -12.09 6.26 6.25
C GLU A 17 -11.07 6.17 7.38
N ASP A 18 -10.22 5.12 7.42
CA ASP A 18 -9.36 4.81 8.57
C ASP A 18 -7.93 4.41 8.21
N ARG A 19 -7.47 4.71 6.98
CA ARG A 19 -6.16 4.28 6.46
C ARG A 19 -4.99 4.58 7.39
N ASP A 20 -4.91 5.81 7.88
CA ASP A 20 -3.83 6.23 8.78
C ASP A 20 -3.88 5.47 10.12
N GLU A 21 -5.08 5.15 10.60
CA GLU A 21 -5.28 4.36 11.82
C GLU A 21 -4.91 2.89 11.60
N VAL A 22 -5.23 2.32 10.43
CA VAL A 22 -4.76 0.98 10.01
C VAL A 22 -3.23 0.94 10.02
N ILE A 23 -2.57 1.90 9.38
CA ILE A 23 -1.10 1.97 9.31
C ILE A 23 -0.49 2.15 10.71
N ALA A 24 -1.10 2.97 11.57
CA ALA A 24 -0.68 3.12 12.96
C ALA A 24 -0.80 1.80 13.73
N ARG A 25 -1.89 1.04 13.54
CA ARG A 25 -2.08 -0.29 14.14
C ARG A 25 -1.05 -1.30 13.63
N MET A 26 -0.71 -1.28 12.34
CA MET A 26 0.36 -2.14 11.78
C MET A 26 1.70 -1.89 12.47
N LYS A 27 2.08 -0.60 12.63
CA LYS A 27 3.31 -0.23 13.35
C LYS A 27 3.27 -0.66 14.82
N ALA A 28 2.15 -0.43 15.50
CA ALA A 28 1.97 -0.82 16.90
C ALA A 28 2.03 -2.35 17.11
N ALA A 29 1.63 -3.13 16.10
CA ALA A 29 1.72 -4.59 16.10
C ALA A 29 3.15 -5.13 15.87
N GLY A 30 4.15 -4.26 15.68
CA GLY A 30 5.56 -4.65 15.50
C GLY A 30 5.96 -4.94 14.06
N MET A 31 5.14 -4.52 13.08
CA MET A 31 5.51 -4.54 11.68
C MET A 31 6.58 -3.49 11.39
N VAL A 32 7.56 -3.83 10.54
CA VAL A 32 8.66 -2.92 10.21
C VAL A 32 8.59 -2.37 8.79
N ALA A 33 7.84 -3.01 7.90
CA ALA A 33 7.59 -2.53 6.55
C ALA A 33 6.33 -3.17 5.94
N ALA A 34 5.76 -2.52 4.93
CA ALA A 34 4.69 -3.08 4.10
C ALA A 34 4.84 -2.68 2.63
N MET A 35 4.49 -3.60 1.72
CA MET A 35 4.41 -3.34 0.28
C MET A 35 2.99 -2.93 -0.11
N VAL A 36 2.84 -1.78 -0.78
CA VAL A 36 1.59 -1.31 -1.37
C VAL A 36 1.61 -1.61 -2.87
N VAL A 37 0.60 -2.33 -3.35
CA VAL A 37 0.52 -2.80 -4.74
C VAL A 37 -0.55 -2.03 -5.50
N GLY A 38 -0.12 -1.32 -6.55
CA GLY A 38 -1.01 -0.76 -7.56
C GLY A 38 -1.15 -1.72 -8.75
N CYS A 39 -2.38 -1.85 -9.26
CA CYS A 39 -2.74 -2.81 -10.32
C CYS A 39 -3.23 -2.13 -11.61
N GLU A 40 -3.62 -0.85 -11.52
CA GLU A 40 -4.10 -0.04 -12.64
C GLU A 40 -3.31 1.28 -12.74
N MET A 41 -3.37 1.96 -13.88
CA MET A 41 -2.71 3.27 -14.05
C MET A 41 -3.27 4.32 -13.06
N ASP A 42 -4.55 4.23 -12.74
CA ASP A 42 -5.22 5.18 -11.84
C ASP A 42 -4.83 4.98 -10.35
N ASP A 43 -4.19 3.85 -10.02
CA ASP A 43 -3.66 3.61 -8.67
C ASP A 43 -2.38 4.41 -8.38
N LEU A 44 -1.60 4.75 -9.42
CA LEU A 44 -0.28 5.37 -9.28
C LEU A 44 -0.31 6.61 -8.37
N PRO A 45 -1.21 7.60 -8.57
CA PRO A 45 -1.26 8.78 -7.71
C PRO A 45 -1.54 8.44 -6.23
N LYS A 46 -2.41 7.46 -5.96
CA LYS A 46 -2.73 7.03 -4.59
C LYS A 46 -1.54 6.32 -3.94
N VAL A 47 -0.88 5.43 -4.69
CA VAL A 47 0.33 4.74 -4.23
C VAL A 47 1.43 5.75 -3.91
N GLU A 48 1.76 6.65 -4.84
CA GLU A 48 2.80 7.69 -4.64
C GLU A 48 2.53 8.55 -3.41
N SER A 49 1.27 9.00 -3.24
CA SER A 49 0.86 9.79 -2.08
C SER A 49 1.07 9.02 -0.76
N LEU A 50 0.71 7.73 -0.73
CA LEU A 50 0.89 6.90 0.46
C LEU A 50 2.35 6.68 0.83
N LEU A 51 3.21 6.43 -0.16
CA LEU A 51 4.64 6.27 0.09
C LEU A 51 5.26 7.56 0.62
N ALA A 52 4.87 8.71 0.07
CA ALA A 52 5.35 10.01 0.51
C ALA A 52 4.95 10.34 1.96
N ASN A 53 3.75 9.90 2.39
CA ASN A 53 3.23 10.13 3.74
C ASN A 53 3.82 9.16 4.79
N HIS A 54 4.39 8.03 4.36
CA HIS A 54 4.94 7.01 5.26
C HIS A 54 6.35 6.54 4.85
N PRO A 55 7.32 7.48 4.75
CA PRO A 55 8.67 7.16 4.31
C PRO A 55 9.34 6.18 5.28
N GLY A 56 10.05 5.20 4.71
CA GLY A 56 10.78 4.18 5.48
C GLY A 56 9.89 3.10 6.12
N PHE A 57 8.58 3.12 5.88
CA PHE A 57 7.66 2.08 6.32
C PHE A 57 6.89 1.45 5.15
N LEU A 58 6.30 2.28 4.29
CA LEU A 58 5.65 1.80 3.07
C LEU A 58 6.62 1.80 1.90
N PHE A 59 6.54 0.74 1.10
CA PHE A 59 7.25 0.57 -0.17
C PHE A 59 6.22 0.28 -1.26
N GLY A 60 6.49 0.70 -2.50
CA GLY A 60 5.54 0.56 -3.60
C GLY A 60 6.00 -0.45 -4.65
N ALA A 61 5.05 -1.21 -5.15
CA ALA A 61 5.16 -1.94 -6.40
C ALA A 61 3.98 -1.58 -7.30
N TRP A 62 4.26 -1.39 -8.59
CA TRP A 62 3.23 -1.13 -9.57
C TRP A 62 3.48 -1.99 -10.81
N ALA A 63 2.44 -2.66 -11.27
CA ALA A 63 2.43 -3.39 -12.52
C ALA A 63 1.00 -3.48 -13.05
N LEU A 64 0.84 -3.55 -14.37
CA LEU A 64 -0.45 -3.85 -14.98
C LEU A 64 -0.85 -5.29 -14.62
N HIS A 65 -1.96 -5.45 -13.90
CA HIS A 65 -2.46 -6.78 -13.52
C HIS A 65 -3.06 -7.50 -14.76
N PRO A 66 -2.83 -8.81 -14.97
CA PRO A 66 -3.25 -9.54 -16.17
C PRO A 66 -4.76 -9.64 -16.39
N GLU A 67 -5.55 -9.28 -15.37
CA GLU A 67 -7.02 -9.22 -15.44
C GLU A 67 -7.55 -7.99 -16.19
N TYR A 68 -6.69 -7.02 -16.51
CA TYR A 68 -7.06 -5.83 -17.30
C TYR A 68 -6.56 -5.96 -18.75
N PRO A 69 -7.39 -6.50 -19.68
CA PRO A 69 -6.95 -6.85 -21.02
C PRO A 69 -6.78 -5.66 -21.99
N ASP A 70 -7.21 -4.44 -21.64
CA ASP A 70 -7.48 -3.38 -22.62
C ASP A 70 -6.65 -2.08 -22.44
N HIS A 71 -5.40 -2.18 -21.97
CA HIS A 71 -4.42 -1.07 -22.07
C HIS A 71 -3.32 -1.38 -23.08
#